data_AF-A0A7Z0VM08-F1
#
_entry.id   AF-A0A7Z0VM08-F1
#
_cell.length_a   1.000
_cell.length_b   1.000
_cell.length_c   1.000
_cell.angle_alpha   90.00
_cell.angle_beta   90.00
_cell.angle_gamma   90.00
#
_symmetry.space_group_name_H-M   'P 1'
#
loop_
_entity.id
_entity.type
_entity.pdbx_description
1 polymer ?
#
loop_
_entity_poly.entity_id
_entity_poly.type
_entity_poly.pdbx_seq_one_letter_code
_entity_poly.pdbx_strand_id
1 'polypeptide(L)'
;MYHKLFIIVSIFSFSFLFQGCGGGGGSSGGGTQEPVTFTAYTDLSWISPKTRTDGSYLISTSIAGYKVYYGNDNDNLKLLVDIQGTGIDEYRIGVPTAGSYFFAIAAYDTQGIEGELSNIELKDAISFDD
;
A
#
# COMPACT_ATOMS: atom_id res chain seq x y z
N MET A 1 -4.38 -5.56 -28.33
CA MET A 1 -4.57 -7.02 -28.46
C MET A 1 -3.86 -7.62 -27.25
N TYR A 2 -4.52 -7.78 -26.11
CA TYR A 2 -5.42 -8.88 -25.76
C TYR A 2 -6.85 -8.40 -25.49
N HIS A 3 -7.79 -9.26 -25.84
CA HIS A 3 -9.21 -8.97 -25.97
C HIS A 3 -9.96 -9.67 -24.83
N LYS A 4 -10.87 -8.93 -24.18
CA LYS A 4 -12.12 -9.36 -23.54
C LYS A 4 -12.12 -10.68 -22.75
N LEU A 5 -12.39 -10.60 -21.45
CA LEU A 5 -13.07 -11.69 -20.74
C LEU A 5 -14.32 -11.18 -20.02
N PHE A 6 -15.43 -11.81 -20.36
CA PHE A 6 -16.81 -11.46 -20.06
C PHE A 6 -17.20 -11.75 -18.60
N ILE A 7 -18.04 -10.85 -18.09
CA ILE A 7 -18.89 -10.94 -16.90
C ILE A 7 -19.58 -12.30 -16.77
N ILE A 8 -19.37 -13.01 -15.66
CA ILE A 8 -20.31 -14.00 -15.12
C ILE A 8 -20.20 -14.01 -13.60
N VAL A 9 -21.16 -13.39 -12.89
CA VAL A 9 -21.56 -13.88 -11.56
C VAL A 9 -23.08 -13.77 -11.43
N SER A 10 -23.72 -14.88 -11.81
CA SER A 10 -24.82 -15.55 -11.11
C SER A 10 -25.92 -14.69 -10.48
N ILE A 11 -26.99 -14.45 -11.24
CA ILE A 11 -28.31 -14.12 -10.71
C ILE A 11 -29.06 -15.44 -10.56
N PHE A 12 -29.04 -16.04 -9.35
CA PHE A 12 -30.14 -16.90 -8.88
C PHE A 12 -30.00 -17.19 -7.38
N SER A 13 -30.61 -16.34 -6.56
CA SER A 13 -31.11 -16.76 -5.24
C SER A 13 -32.33 -15.90 -4.93
N PHE A 14 -33.45 -16.40 -5.41
CA PHE A 14 -34.79 -15.93 -5.07
C PHE A 14 -35.09 -16.39 -3.63
N SER A 15 -34.70 -15.57 -2.65
CA SER A 15 -35.09 -15.75 -1.25
C SER A 15 -36.07 -14.64 -0.89
N PHE A 16 -37.31 -14.84 -1.32
CA PHE A 16 -38.46 -14.12 -0.81
C PHE A 16 -38.84 -14.77 0.53
N LEU A 17 -38.42 -14.18 1.65
CA LEU A 17 -39.11 -14.36 2.92
C LEU A 17 -39.34 -13.00 3.56
N PHE A 18 -40.63 -12.67 3.63
CA PHE A 18 -41.26 -11.71 4.51
C PHE A 18 -40.65 -11.73 5.92
N GLN A 19 -39.97 -10.65 6.29
CA GLN A 19 -39.72 -10.20 7.65
C GLN A 19 -39.86 -8.67 7.57
N GLY A 20 -40.91 -8.07 8.10
CA GLY A 20 -41.14 -7.96 9.54
C GLY A 20 -40.85 -6.50 9.91
N CYS A 21 -41.90 -5.73 10.18
CA CYS A 21 -41.85 -4.32 10.52
C CYS A 21 -41.18 -4.10 11.90
N GLY A 22 -40.27 -3.13 12.00
CA GLY A 22 -39.76 -2.58 13.27
C GLY A 22 -38.37 -1.97 13.15
N GLY A 23 -38.24 -0.65 13.37
CA GLY A 23 -37.01 0.17 13.22
C GLY A 23 -35.82 -0.32 14.06
N GLY A 24 -34.56 0.06 13.80
CA GLY A 24 -34.00 1.26 13.20
C GLY A 24 -32.73 1.58 14.03
N GLY A 25 -31.54 1.58 13.42
CA GLY A 25 -30.31 2.00 14.10
C GLY A 25 -29.00 1.35 13.61
N GLY A 26 -28.49 1.83 12.46
CA GLY A 26 -27.06 1.93 12.13
C GLY A 26 -26.15 0.70 12.26
N SER A 27 -25.96 -0.02 11.16
CA SER A 27 -24.77 -0.84 10.95
C SER A 27 -23.54 0.05 10.81
N SER A 28 -22.84 0.31 11.91
CA SER A 28 -21.47 0.79 11.85
C SER A 28 -20.56 -0.42 11.69
N GLY A 29 -20.42 -0.90 10.45
CA GLY A 29 -19.31 -1.76 10.06
C GLY A 29 -18.01 -0.97 10.10
N GLY A 30 -17.59 -0.55 11.30
CA GLY A 30 -16.26 -0.06 11.56
C GLY A 30 -15.36 -1.28 11.66
N GLY A 31 -14.61 -1.58 10.60
CA GLY A 31 -13.45 -2.45 10.77
C GLY A 31 -12.58 -1.82 11.84
N THR A 32 -12.52 -2.44 13.01
CA THR A 32 -11.54 -2.07 14.04
C THR A 32 -10.19 -2.38 13.42
N GLN A 33 -9.50 -1.34 12.94
CA GLN A 33 -8.11 -1.44 12.56
C GLN A 33 -7.35 -1.76 13.85
N GLU A 34 -7.12 -3.06 14.10
CA GLU A 34 -6.28 -3.51 15.20
C GLU A 34 -4.96 -2.73 15.15
N PRO A 35 -4.45 -2.23 16.29
CA PRO A 35 -3.19 -1.50 16.32
C PRO A 35 -2.09 -2.40 15.77
N VAL A 36 -1.54 -2.01 14.62
CA VAL A 36 -0.43 -2.74 14.00
C VAL A 36 0.80 -2.52 14.88
N THR A 37 1.23 -3.57 15.58
CA THR A 37 2.44 -3.53 16.40
C THR A 37 3.62 -3.92 15.53
N PHE A 38 4.66 -3.08 15.48
CA PHE A 38 5.91 -3.40 14.81
C PHE A 38 6.88 -4.02 15.83
N THR A 39 7.36 -5.23 15.56
CA THR A 39 8.33 -5.95 16.42
C THR A 39 9.68 -6.17 15.75
N ALA A 40 9.80 -5.76 14.49
CA ALA A 40 11.01 -5.87 13.69
C ALA A 40 11.20 -4.64 12.81
N TYR A 41 12.39 -4.52 12.22
CA TYR A 41 12.72 -3.44 11.29
C TYR A 41 13.56 -3.93 10.11
N THR A 42 13.55 -3.13 9.05
CA THR A 42 14.48 -3.26 7.91
C THR A 42 14.91 -1.88 7.45
N ASP A 43 16.13 -1.78 6.93
CA ASP A 43 16.65 -0.53 6.36
C ASP A 43 16.47 -0.55 4.84
N LEU A 44 15.72 0.43 4.33
CA LEU A 44 15.50 0.62 2.90
C LEU A 44 16.30 1.82 2.42
N SER A 45 16.92 1.68 1.24
CA SER A 45 17.52 2.79 0.50
C SER A 45 17.07 2.76 -0.94
N TRP A 46 16.81 3.93 -1.52
CA TRP A 46 16.30 4.10 -2.87
C TRP A 46 16.86 5.36 -3.53
N ILE A 47 16.73 5.44 -4.86
CA ILE A 47 17.13 6.63 -5.62
C ILE A 47 15.88 7.45 -5.91
N SER A 48 15.88 8.73 -5.52
CA SER A 48 14.77 9.64 -5.86
C SER A 48 14.56 9.74 -7.37
N PRO A 49 13.30 9.66 -7.86
CA PRO A 49 13.03 9.78 -9.29
C PRO A 49 13.44 11.16 -9.81
N LYS A 50 14.06 11.19 -10.99
CA LYS A 50 14.49 12.42 -11.68
C LYS A 50 13.54 12.82 -12.81
N THR A 51 12.62 11.94 -13.16
CA THR A 51 11.65 12.12 -14.25
C THR A 51 10.28 11.64 -13.81
N ARG A 52 9.23 12.25 -14.37
CA ARG A 52 7.86 11.76 -14.27
C ARG A 52 7.63 10.60 -15.24
N THR A 53 6.46 9.96 -15.14
CA THR A 53 6.02 8.90 -16.06
C THR A 53 5.93 9.37 -17.52
N ASP A 54 5.67 10.66 -17.77
CA ASP A 54 5.65 11.25 -19.11
C ASP A 54 7.05 11.61 -19.66
N GLY A 55 8.12 11.33 -18.89
CA GLY A 55 9.50 11.64 -19.26
C GLY A 55 9.94 13.08 -18.99
N SER A 56 9.05 13.96 -18.51
CA SER A 56 9.42 15.32 -18.09
C SER A 56 10.30 15.29 -16.83
N TYR A 57 11.13 16.32 -16.66
CA TYR A 57 12.01 16.43 -15.50
C TYR A 57 11.21 16.61 -14.21
N LEU A 58 11.50 15.78 -13.21
CA LEU A 58 10.92 15.87 -11.87
C LEU A 58 11.90 16.64 -10.98
N ILE A 59 11.53 17.87 -10.65
CA ILE A 59 12.30 18.69 -9.71
C ILE A 59 12.10 18.09 -8.32
N SER A 60 13.16 17.83 -7.57
CA SER A 60 13.07 17.23 -6.24
C SER A 60 12.20 18.02 -5.26
N THR A 61 12.05 19.34 -5.44
CA THR A 61 11.14 20.20 -4.66
C THR A 61 9.67 19.99 -4.98
N SER A 62 9.35 19.32 -6.09
CA SER A 62 7.98 18.94 -6.44
C SER A 62 7.57 17.59 -5.86
N ILE A 63 8.50 16.84 -5.27
CA ILE A 63 8.22 15.62 -4.49
C ILE A 63 7.82 16.06 -3.09
N ALA A 64 6.69 15.59 -2.58
CA ALA A 64 6.28 15.85 -1.20
C ALA A 64 6.67 14.71 -0.25
N GLY A 65 6.86 13.50 -0.78
CA GLY A 65 7.28 12.36 0.01
C GLY A 65 7.28 11.04 -0.76
N TYR A 66 7.31 9.96 0.01
CA TYR A 66 7.37 8.58 -0.47
C TYR A 66 6.39 7.69 0.29
N LYS A 67 5.69 6.83 -0.42
CA LYS A 67 4.89 5.76 0.15
C LYS A 67 5.64 4.44 0.01
N VAL A 68 5.75 3.72 1.11
CA VAL A 68 6.39 2.41 1.14
C VAL A 68 5.30 1.35 1.21
N TYR A 69 5.34 0.43 0.27
CA TYR A 69 4.46 -0.72 0.17
C TYR A 69 5.24 -1.98 0.52
N TYR A 70 4.56 -2.92 1.19
CA TYR A 70 5.14 -4.21 1.55
C TYR A 70 4.14 -5.35 1.46
N GLY A 71 4.65 -6.59 1.36
CA GLY A 71 3.83 -7.79 1.39
C GLY A 71 4.67 -9.07 1.46
N ASN A 72 4.01 -10.20 1.72
CA ASN A 72 4.62 -11.53 1.61
C ASN A 72 4.58 -12.09 0.19
N ASP A 73 3.89 -11.40 -0.71
CA ASP A 73 3.71 -11.75 -2.12
C ASP A 73 3.99 -10.49 -2.94
N ASN A 74 4.79 -10.64 -4.00
CA ASN A 74 5.23 -9.51 -4.84
C ASN A 74 4.06 -8.91 -5.63
N ASP A 75 3.02 -9.69 -5.92
CA ASP A 75 1.84 -9.23 -6.65
C ASP A 75 0.81 -8.55 -5.73
N ASN A 76 0.99 -8.65 -4.40
CA ASN A 76 0.02 -8.21 -3.39
C ASN A 76 0.66 -7.37 -2.29
N LEU A 77 1.14 -6.18 -2.66
CA LEU A 77 1.70 -5.20 -1.71
C LEU A 77 0.63 -4.29 -1.11
N LYS A 78 0.80 -3.92 0.16
CA LYS A 78 -0.07 -3.01 0.92
C LYS A 78 0.73 -1.82 1.42
N LEU A 79 0.09 -0.66 1.52
CA LEU A 79 0.71 0.53 2.09
C LEU A 79 1.11 0.26 3.54
N LEU A 80 2.39 0.44 3.85
CA LEU A 80 2.95 0.29 5.19
C LEU A 80 3.11 1.64 5.89
N VAL A 81 3.73 2.60 5.19
CA VAL A 81 4.03 3.92 5.74
C VAL A 81 4.06 4.97 4.64
N ASP A 82 3.62 6.17 5.02
CA ASP A 82 3.72 7.40 4.22
C ASP A 82 4.79 8.30 4.87
N ILE A 83 5.91 8.48 4.16
CA ILE A 83 7.06 9.24 4.58
C ILE A 83 7.00 10.62 3.93
N GLN A 84 6.62 11.62 4.71
CA GLN A 84 6.59 13.01 4.25
C GLN A 84 7.98 13.63 4.32
N GLY A 85 8.44 14.21 3.22
CA GLY A 85 9.72 14.90 3.14
C GLY A 85 10.41 14.75 1.78
N THR A 86 11.21 15.76 1.44
CA THR A 86 11.95 15.80 0.18
C THR A 86 13.38 15.31 0.37
N GLY A 87 13.97 14.65 -0.63
CA GLY A 87 15.38 14.26 -0.58
C GLY A 87 15.70 13.16 0.44
N ILE A 88 14.70 12.38 0.83
CA ILE A 88 14.88 11.15 1.61
C ILE A 88 15.18 10.02 0.64
N ASP A 89 16.30 9.33 0.86
CA ASP A 89 16.82 8.21 0.07
C ASP A 89 17.21 7.01 0.93
N GLU A 90 17.05 7.10 2.25
CA GLU A 90 17.21 6.03 3.22
C GLU A 90 16.18 6.18 4.35
N TYR A 91 15.59 5.07 4.79
CA TYR A 91 14.67 5.06 5.92
C TYR A 91 14.60 3.69 6.60
N ARG A 92 14.55 3.71 7.94
CA ARG A 92 14.32 2.52 8.76
C ARG A 92 12.83 2.26 8.91
N ILE A 93 12.38 1.14 8.38
CA ILE A 93 10.97 0.76 8.32
C ILE A 93 10.67 -0.27 9.39
N GLY A 94 9.65 -0.02 10.21
CA GLY A 94 9.10 -1.02 11.13
C GLY A 94 8.16 -1.99 10.41
N VAL A 95 8.24 -3.29 10.73
CA VAL A 95 7.34 -4.33 10.21
C VAL A 95 6.77 -5.19 11.35
N PRO A 96 5.64 -5.89 11.13
CA PRO A 96 4.95 -6.57 12.22
C PRO A 96 5.77 -7.67 12.89
N THR A 97 6.55 -8.44 12.13
CA THR A 97 7.41 -9.52 12.61
C THR A 97 8.68 -9.62 11.77
N ALA A 98 9.73 -10.22 12.31
CA ALA A 98 10.92 -10.58 11.55
C ALA A 98 10.60 -11.59 10.43
N GLY A 99 11.45 -11.61 9.40
CA GLY A 99 11.29 -12.45 8.22
C GLY A 99 11.47 -11.66 6.92
N SER A 100 11.28 -12.34 5.79
CA SER A 100 11.47 -11.73 4.47
C SER A 100 10.16 -11.15 3.92
N TYR A 101 10.22 -9.93 3.40
CA TYR A 101 9.10 -9.23 2.77
C TYR A 101 9.51 -8.60 1.45
N PHE A 102 8.56 -8.48 0.54
CA PHE A 102 8.71 -7.68 -0.66
C PHE A 102 8.41 -6.23 -0.35
N PHE A 103 9.21 -5.32 -0.87
CA PHE A 103 9.03 -3.87 -0.73
C PHE A 103 9.06 -3.19 -2.09
N ALA A 104 8.23 -2.16 -2.22
CA ALA A 104 8.28 -1.21 -3.33
C ALA A 104 7.96 0.20 -2.80
N ILE A 105 8.47 1.22 -3.47
CA ILE A 105 8.35 2.61 -3.06
C ILE A 105 7.76 3.42 -4.21
N ALA A 106 6.81 4.29 -3.92
CA ALA A 106 6.30 5.28 -4.87
C ALA A 106 6.55 6.69 -4.33
N ALA A 107 7.11 7.56 -5.16
CA ALA A 107 7.17 8.99 -4.86
C ALA A 107 5.80 9.62 -5.14
N TYR A 108 5.42 10.64 -4.38
CA TYR A 108 4.25 11.46 -4.67
C TYR A 108 4.59 12.94 -4.65
N ASP A 109 3.87 13.71 -5.47
CA ASP A 109 4.12 15.14 -5.63
C ASP A 109 3.40 16.01 -4.58
N THR A 110 3.62 17.32 -4.62
CA THR A 110 2.96 18.28 -3.71
C THR A 110 1.43 18.37 -3.86
N GLN A 111 0.85 17.76 -4.89
CA GLN A 111 -0.60 17.61 -5.05
C GLN A 111 -1.10 16.25 -4.53
N GLY A 112 -0.20 15.41 -4.00
CA GLY A 112 -0.51 14.06 -3.53
C GLY A 112 -0.65 13.04 -4.66
N ILE A 113 -0.27 13.40 -5.90
CA ILE A 113 -0.32 12.48 -7.03
C ILE A 113 0.85 11.51 -6.92
N GLU A 114 0.53 10.24 -6.79
CA GLU A 114 1.48 9.15 -6.67
C GLU A 114 2.00 8.70 -8.04
N GLY A 115 3.30 8.47 -8.13
CA GLY A 115 3.96 7.92 -9.31
C GLY A 115 3.85 6.39 -9.40
N GLU A 116 4.57 5.83 -10.37
CA GLU A 116 4.72 4.37 -10.48
C GLU A 116 5.55 3.82 -9.31
N LEU A 117 5.27 2.57 -8.95
CA LEU A 117 6.08 1.83 -7.98
C LEU A 117 7.48 1.60 -8.53
N SER A 118 8.47 1.61 -7.64
CA SER A 118 9.81 1.10 -7.91
C SER A 118 9.77 -0.39 -8.28
N ASN A 119 10.93 -0.91 -8.69
CA ASN A 119 11.16 -2.35 -8.65
C ASN A 119 10.83 -2.91 -7.26
N ILE A 120 10.32 -4.14 -7.26
CA ILE A 120 9.97 -4.88 -6.05
C ILE A 120 11.23 -5.62 -5.59
N GLU A 121 11.61 -5.40 -4.33
CA GLU A 121 12.81 -5.99 -3.74
C GLU A 121 12.45 -6.86 -2.54
N LEU A 122 13.06 -8.05 -2.43
CA LEU A 122 12.94 -8.91 -1.26
C LEU A 122 13.96 -8.47 -0.20
N LYS A 123 13.50 -8.16 1.02
CA LYS A 123 14.35 -7.75 2.14
C LYS A 123 13.97 -8.48 3.41
N ASP A 124 14.99 -8.84 4.18
CA ASP A 124 14.82 -9.39 5.51
C ASP A 124 14.62 -8.27 6.53
N ALA A 125 13.71 -8.53 7.47
CA ALA A 125 13.49 -7.72 8.65
C ALA A 125 13.96 -8.47 9.89
N ILE A 126 14.58 -7.73 10.80
CA ILE A 126 15.23 -8.23 12.01
C ILE A 126 14.41 -7.77 13.21
N SER A 127 14.20 -8.66 14.18
CA SER A 127 13.50 -8.34 15.43
C SER A 127 14.20 -7.22 16.18
N PHE A 128 13.45 -6.41 16.95
CA PHE A 128 14.05 -5.40 17.83
C PHE A 128 14.85 -5.99 19.00
N ASP A 129 14.57 -7.25 19.36
CA ASP A 129 15.17 -7.95 20.50
C ASP A 129 16.44 -8.76 20.15
N ASP A 130 16.93 -8.68 18.91
CA ASP A 130 18.15 -9.38 18.43
C ASP A 130 19.41 -8.51 18.56
#